data_AF-A0QYY0-F1
#
_entry.id   AF-A0QYY0-F1
#
_cell.length_a   1.000
_cell.length_b   1.000
_cell.length_c   1.000
_cell.angle_alpha   90.00
_cell.angle_beta   90.00
_cell.angle_gamma   90.00
#
_symmetry.space_group_name_H-M   'P 1'
#
loop_
_entity.id
_entity.type
_entity.pdbx_description
1 polymer ?
#
loop_
_entity_poly.entity_id
_entity_poly.type
_entity_poly.pdbx_seq_one_letter_code
_entity_poly.pdbx_strand_id
1 'polypeptide(L)'
;MTRTPVTRNPVAYEPALGRNARTGDWQELARGTFRTAIERVEAQQWEAAAQLVEVAVLEAEELNDVYQRWPAATMQWIRDHDVAQADLDRALARLTALIGDQAMAGINAEWPTFTDAVAVAARACRDQDPAAAGLIETARQAWQQIHDRAVDRVAGIVDIAVTLVGEPALGELWDFLMADWYEIHERRYALDNQPWSESAHQLMIAIVDGFHAHLAGTGRQGDIELIEEPGRTGFRFAPCGSGGRSLDARITDGVPRSGAPFGFAVTTEPHDWAWNTVGICSYCVHCCQLNEVMPIDRLGYPTRVIDPPTWTPDSPTTSCTWWVYHDLADIPDHVYHRVGRDPARRPSPTRRSADG
;
A
#
# COMPACT_ATOMS: atom_id res chain seq x y z
N MET A 1 17.00 39.36 -14.67
CA MET A 1 16.91 38.10 -15.44
C MET A 1 16.75 36.97 -14.46
N THR A 2 15.50 36.67 -14.11
CA THR A 2 15.13 35.49 -13.31
C THR A 2 15.39 34.26 -14.17
N ARG A 3 16.35 33.44 -13.78
CA ARG A 3 16.58 32.11 -14.38
C ARG A 3 15.27 31.34 -14.27
N THR A 4 14.65 31.02 -15.39
CA THR A 4 13.62 29.98 -15.47
C THR A 4 14.21 28.73 -14.82
N PRO A 5 13.58 28.13 -13.79
CA PRO A 5 14.06 26.87 -13.26
C PRO A 5 14.09 25.88 -14.42
N VAL A 6 15.22 25.21 -14.63
CA VAL A 6 15.27 24.04 -15.51
C VAL A 6 14.18 23.10 -14.99
N THR A 7 13.13 22.89 -15.77
CA THR A 7 12.05 21.96 -15.43
C THR A 7 12.69 20.59 -15.32
N ARG A 8 12.96 20.17 -14.08
CA ARG A 8 13.46 18.84 -13.76
C ARG A 8 12.44 17.85 -14.32
N ASN A 9 12.91 16.87 -15.08
CA ASN A 9 12.05 15.81 -15.59
C ASN A 9 11.33 15.15 -14.40
N PRO A 10 9.98 15.17 -14.33
CA PRO A 10 9.25 14.66 -13.16
C PRO A 10 9.36 13.14 -13.03
N VAL A 11 9.82 12.43 -14.06
CA VAL A 11 9.94 10.97 -14.09
C VAL A 11 11.32 10.57 -14.61
N ALA A 12 11.99 9.67 -13.91
CA ALA A 12 13.27 9.11 -14.35
C ALA A 12 13.40 7.65 -13.91
N TYR A 13 14.40 6.95 -14.45
CA TYR A 13 14.68 5.59 -14.04
C TYR A 13 15.15 5.56 -12.58
N GLU A 14 14.46 4.78 -11.75
CA GLU A 14 14.80 4.53 -10.36
C GLU A 14 15.41 3.12 -10.23
N PRO A 15 16.73 2.99 -10.05
CA PRO A 15 17.39 1.70 -9.93
C PRO A 15 16.80 0.79 -8.86
N ALA A 16 16.34 1.35 -7.73
CA ALA A 16 15.73 0.60 -6.63
C ALA A 16 14.46 -0.15 -7.04
N LEU A 17 13.68 0.46 -7.94
CA LEU A 17 12.43 -0.10 -8.45
C LEU A 17 12.63 -0.86 -9.77
N GLY A 18 13.77 -0.67 -10.44
CA GLY A 18 14.08 -1.28 -11.72
C GLY A 18 13.26 -0.73 -12.89
N ARG A 19 12.59 0.41 -12.71
CA ARG A 19 11.70 1.05 -13.69
C ARG A 19 11.68 2.57 -13.54
N ASN A 20 10.97 3.24 -14.44
CA ASN A 20 10.72 4.67 -14.27
C ASN A 20 9.80 4.92 -13.06
N ALA A 21 10.12 5.97 -12.31
CA ALA A 21 9.36 6.44 -11.16
C ALA A 21 9.41 7.97 -11.07
N ARG A 22 8.56 8.54 -10.22
CA ARG A 22 8.57 9.98 -9.97
C ARG A 22 9.87 10.41 -9.29
N THR A 23 10.35 11.58 -9.67
CA THR A 23 11.50 12.22 -9.02
C THR A 23 11.10 13.59 -8.47
N GLY A 24 11.81 14.02 -7.43
CA GLY A 24 11.55 15.27 -6.74
C GLY A 24 12.18 15.25 -5.35
N ASP A 25 12.01 16.34 -4.61
CA ASP A 25 12.22 16.29 -3.16
C ASP A 25 11.05 15.58 -2.46
N TRP A 26 11.18 15.29 -1.17
CA TRP A 26 10.15 14.58 -0.42
C TRP A 26 8.83 15.37 -0.29
N GLN A 27 8.86 16.70 -0.37
CA GLN A 27 7.65 17.52 -0.35
C GLN A 27 6.91 17.42 -1.67
N GLU A 28 7.62 17.38 -2.80
CA GLU A 28 7.06 17.12 -4.13
C GLU A 28 6.50 15.69 -4.24
N LEU A 29 7.26 14.71 -3.72
CA LEU A 29 6.89 13.30 -3.74
C LEU A 29 5.75 12.94 -2.77
N ALA A 30 5.52 13.72 -1.72
CA ALA A 30 4.37 13.54 -0.82
C ALA A 30 3.01 13.83 -1.48
N ARG A 31 3.02 14.43 -2.68
CA ARG A 31 1.81 14.86 -3.40
C ARG A 31 1.42 13.82 -4.42
N GLY A 32 0.15 13.45 -4.47
CA GLY A 32 -0.39 12.47 -5.41
C GLY A 32 -0.11 12.77 -6.89
N THR A 33 0.02 11.69 -7.68
CA THR A 33 0.46 11.72 -9.08
C THR A 33 -0.51 12.48 -9.99
N PHE A 34 -1.81 12.15 -9.92
CA PHE A 34 -2.82 12.77 -10.77
C PHE A 34 -3.01 14.26 -10.47
N ARG A 35 -3.06 14.66 -9.20
CA ARG A 35 -3.10 16.08 -8.81
C ARG A 35 -1.88 16.83 -9.35
N THR A 36 -0.68 16.26 -9.15
CA THR A 36 0.54 16.89 -9.66
C THR A 36 0.49 17.03 -11.17
N ALA A 37 -0.02 16.05 -11.90
CA ALA A 37 -0.19 16.15 -13.35
C ALA A 37 -1.17 17.25 -13.79
N ILE A 38 -2.30 17.42 -13.08
CA ILE A 38 -3.27 18.50 -13.33
C ILE A 38 -2.61 19.87 -13.12
N GLU A 39 -1.87 20.06 -12.03
CA GLU A 39 -1.18 21.33 -11.77
C GLU A 39 -0.11 21.64 -12.82
N ARG A 40 0.54 20.60 -13.39
CA ARG A 40 1.47 20.76 -14.51
C ARG A 40 0.73 21.19 -15.78
N VAL A 41 -0.48 20.70 -16.05
CA VAL A 41 -1.34 21.20 -17.13
C VAL A 41 -1.67 22.68 -16.92
N GLU A 42 -2.09 23.07 -15.71
CA GLU A 42 -2.41 24.46 -15.38
C GLU A 42 -1.20 25.39 -15.53
N ALA A 43 0.00 24.89 -15.23
CA ALA A 43 1.26 25.59 -15.43
C ALA A 43 1.80 25.52 -16.88
N GLN A 44 1.04 24.95 -17.82
CA GLN A 44 1.42 24.75 -19.23
C GLN A 44 2.69 23.89 -19.41
N GLN A 45 2.95 22.99 -18.47
CA GLN A 45 4.03 22.00 -18.48
C GLN A 45 3.54 20.66 -19.03
N TRP A 46 3.08 20.70 -20.27
CA TRP A 46 2.32 19.64 -20.95
C TRP A 46 3.01 18.27 -20.99
N GLU A 47 4.29 18.23 -21.38
CA GLU A 47 5.04 16.96 -21.45
C GLU A 47 5.28 16.37 -20.06
N ALA A 48 5.55 17.21 -19.05
CA ALA A 48 5.70 16.78 -17.67
C ALA A 48 4.39 16.19 -17.12
N ALA A 49 3.24 16.79 -17.47
CA ALA A 49 1.93 16.24 -17.14
C ALA A 49 1.71 14.87 -17.79
N ALA A 50 2.01 14.71 -19.09
CA ALA A 50 1.87 13.44 -19.79
C ALA A 50 2.71 12.32 -19.13
N GLN A 51 3.97 12.61 -18.79
CA GLN A 51 4.87 11.66 -18.13
C GLN A 51 4.35 11.23 -16.75
N LEU A 52 3.80 12.16 -15.96
CA LEU A 52 3.19 11.83 -14.66
C LEU A 52 1.93 10.96 -14.81
N VAL A 53 1.13 11.18 -15.84
CA VAL A 53 -0.07 10.37 -16.09
C VAL A 53 0.32 8.95 -16.52
N GLU A 54 1.37 8.82 -17.32
CA GLU A 54 1.88 7.53 -17.77
C GLU A 54 2.55 6.72 -16.64
N VAL A 55 3.33 7.38 -15.77
CA VAL A 55 3.98 6.68 -14.64
C VAL A 55 2.96 6.14 -13.64
N ALA A 56 1.75 6.69 -13.57
CA ALA A 56 0.67 6.18 -12.71
C ALA A 56 0.27 4.73 -13.05
N VAL A 57 0.48 4.28 -14.30
CA VAL A 57 0.28 2.87 -14.67
C VAL A 57 1.33 2.00 -14.00
N LEU A 58 2.59 2.42 -14.01
CA LEU A 58 3.69 1.72 -13.35
C LEU A 58 3.53 1.67 -11.83
N GLU A 59 3.05 2.76 -11.22
CA GLU A 59 2.69 2.80 -9.79
C GLU A 59 1.59 1.75 -9.49
N ALA A 60 0.61 1.58 -10.38
CA ALA A 60 -0.53 0.67 -10.21
C ALA A 60 -0.25 -0.81 -10.57
N GLU A 61 0.81 -1.11 -11.30
CA GLU A 61 1.12 -2.48 -11.79
C GLU A 61 1.27 -3.51 -10.66
N GLU A 62 1.93 -3.14 -9.57
CA GLU A 62 2.10 -4.03 -8.41
C GLU A 62 0.74 -4.39 -7.80
N LEU A 63 -0.15 -3.39 -7.66
CA LEU A 63 -1.51 -3.59 -7.16
C LEU A 63 -2.35 -4.46 -8.11
N ASN A 64 -2.20 -4.27 -9.42
CA ASN A 64 -2.86 -5.10 -10.41
C ASN A 64 -2.43 -6.58 -10.30
N ASP A 65 -1.13 -6.85 -10.12
CA ASP A 65 -0.63 -8.22 -9.95
C ASP A 65 -1.15 -8.88 -8.65
N VAL A 66 -0.97 -8.22 -7.51
CA VAL A 66 -1.36 -8.82 -6.21
C VAL A 66 -2.87 -8.97 -6.07
N TYR A 67 -3.66 -7.98 -6.49
CA TYR A 67 -5.12 -8.07 -6.37
C TYR A 67 -5.74 -9.04 -7.37
N GLN A 68 -5.04 -9.38 -8.44
CA GLN A 68 -5.44 -10.49 -9.29
C GLN A 68 -5.13 -11.84 -8.64
N ARG A 69 -3.95 -11.99 -8.06
CA ARG A 69 -3.42 -13.28 -7.61
C ARG A 69 -3.93 -13.70 -6.24
N TRP A 70 -3.97 -12.79 -5.26
CA TRP A 70 -4.37 -13.10 -3.89
C TRP A 70 -5.76 -13.71 -3.76
N PRO A 71 -6.83 -13.19 -4.41
CA PRO A 71 -8.15 -13.82 -4.34
C PRO A 71 -8.16 -15.31 -4.68
N ALA A 72 -7.48 -15.70 -5.76
CA ALA A 72 -7.41 -17.09 -6.20
C ALA A 72 -6.58 -17.94 -5.22
N ALA A 73 -5.45 -17.40 -4.76
CA ALA A 73 -4.58 -18.08 -3.80
C ALA A 73 -5.27 -18.29 -2.44
N THR A 74 -6.00 -17.29 -1.92
CA THR A 74 -6.76 -17.42 -0.68
C THR A 74 -7.87 -18.47 -0.80
N MET A 75 -8.61 -18.50 -1.92
CA MET A 75 -9.62 -19.55 -2.14
C MET A 75 -9.00 -20.94 -2.19
N GLN A 76 -7.82 -21.09 -2.78
CA GLN A 76 -7.10 -22.36 -2.77
C GLN A 76 -6.68 -22.75 -1.35
N TRP A 77 -6.08 -21.81 -0.61
CA TRP A 77 -5.66 -22.01 0.77
C TRP A 77 -6.83 -22.45 1.67
N ILE A 78 -8.03 -21.86 1.51
CA ILE A 78 -9.24 -22.27 2.24
C ILE A 78 -9.59 -23.74 1.96
N ARG A 79 -9.51 -24.20 0.70
CA ARG A 79 -9.81 -25.60 0.35
C ARG A 79 -8.82 -26.57 0.96
N ASP A 80 -7.56 -26.15 1.08
CA ASP A 80 -6.50 -26.96 1.66
C ASP A 80 -6.62 -27.07 3.20
N HIS A 81 -7.55 -26.31 3.82
CA HIS A 81 -7.89 -26.35 5.25
C HIS A 81 -9.20 -27.12 5.54
N ASP A 82 -9.49 -28.16 4.74
CA ASP A 82 -10.64 -29.06 4.93
C ASP A 82 -12.02 -28.37 4.96
N VAL A 83 -12.13 -27.15 4.44
CA VAL A 83 -13.41 -26.44 4.33
C VAL A 83 -14.25 -27.06 3.22
N ALA A 84 -15.51 -27.41 3.54
CA ALA A 84 -16.43 -27.98 2.57
C ALA A 84 -16.72 -27.01 1.41
N GLN A 85 -16.64 -27.49 0.17
CA GLN A 85 -16.87 -26.67 -1.02
C GLN A 85 -18.22 -25.91 -0.99
N ALA A 86 -19.27 -26.54 -0.45
CA ALA A 86 -20.59 -25.92 -0.34
C ALA A 86 -20.62 -24.69 0.60
N ASP A 87 -19.77 -24.66 1.63
CA ASP A 87 -19.70 -23.53 2.55
C ASP A 87 -18.88 -22.38 1.95
N LEU A 88 -17.80 -22.70 1.24
CA LEU A 88 -17.05 -21.73 0.44
C LEU A 88 -17.94 -21.10 -0.65
N ASP A 89 -18.71 -21.90 -1.39
CA ASP A 89 -19.62 -21.41 -2.44
C ASP A 89 -20.68 -20.46 -1.86
N ARG A 90 -21.23 -20.79 -0.70
CA ARG A 90 -22.22 -19.95 0.00
C ARG A 90 -21.60 -18.63 0.46
N ALA A 91 -20.39 -18.67 1.00
CA ALA A 91 -19.67 -17.49 1.45
C ALA A 91 -19.31 -16.57 0.28
N LEU A 92 -18.85 -17.15 -0.85
CA LEU A 92 -18.59 -16.41 -2.09
C LEU A 92 -19.88 -15.81 -2.67
N ALA A 93 -21.00 -16.54 -2.68
CA ALA A 93 -22.28 -16.00 -3.14
C ALA A 93 -22.75 -14.81 -2.28
N ARG A 94 -22.56 -14.88 -0.95
CA ARG A 94 -22.82 -13.74 -0.05
C ARG A 94 -21.92 -12.56 -0.37
N LEU A 95 -20.62 -12.79 -0.56
CA LEU A 95 -19.69 -11.73 -0.91
C LEU A 95 -20.06 -11.08 -2.25
N THR A 96 -20.36 -11.87 -3.29
CA THR A 96 -20.82 -11.36 -4.59
C THR A 96 -22.07 -10.49 -4.44
N ALA A 97 -23.02 -10.87 -3.58
CA ALA A 97 -24.20 -10.04 -3.32
C ALA A 97 -23.87 -8.70 -2.63
N LEU A 98 -22.77 -8.63 -1.87
CA LEU A 98 -22.33 -7.42 -1.18
C LEU A 98 -21.50 -6.48 -2.07
N ILE A 99 -20.58 -7.01 -2.88
CA ILE A 99 -19.61 -6.20 -3.66
C ILE A 99 -19.89 -6.18 -5.17
N GLY A 100 -20.81 -7.02 -5.64
CA GLY A 100 -21.24 -7.10 -7.03
C GLY A 100 -20.34 -7.97 -7.92
N ASP A 101 -20.91 -8.41 -9.05
CA ASP A 101 -20.24 -9.27 -10.03
C ASP A 101 -19.00 -8.60 -10.64
N GLN A 102 -19.05 -7.28 -10.84
CA GLN A 102 -17.93 -6.53 -11.41
C GLN A 102 -16.67 -6.63 -10.53
N ALA A 103 -16.81 -6.46 -9.21
CA ALA A 103 -15.68 -6.64 -8.31
C ALA A 103 -15.19 -8.09 -8.32
N MET A 104 -16.11 -9.06 -8.34
CA MET A 104 -15.79 -10.49 -8.37
C MET A 104 -15.12 -10.96 -9.67
N ALA A 105 -15.34 -10.26 -10.80
CA ALA A 105 -14.65 -10.54 -12.05
C ALA A 105 -13.13 -10.29 -11.96
N GLY A 106 -12.72 -9.32 -11.13
CA GLY A 106 -11.32 -9.04 -10.83
C GLY A 106 -10.71 -7.90 -11.61
N ILE A 107 -9.58 -7.42 -11.08
CA ILE A 107 -8.94 -6.19 -11.53
C ILE A 107 -8.53 -6.24 -13.01
N ASN A 108 -8.04 -7.39 -13.50
CA ASN A 108 -7.63 -7.55 -14.90
C ASN A 108 -8.78 -7.39 -15.90
N ALA A 109 -10.03 -7.66 -15.50
CA ALA A 109 -11.17 -7.47 -16.39
C ALA A 109 -11.41 -5.97 -16.69
N GLU A 110 -10.96 -5.09 -15.80
CA GLU A 110 -11.16 -3.65 -15.89
C GLU A 110 -9.88 -2.88 -16.18
N TRP A 111 -8.71 -3.51 -16.04
CA TRP A 111 -7.39 -2.91 -16.28
C TRP A 111 -7.30 -2.13 -17.60
N PRO A 112 -7.81 -2.63 -18.75
CA PRO A 112 -7.82 -1.85 -20.00
C PRO A 112 -8.52 -0.50 -19.89
N THR A 113 -9.58 -0.39 -19.07
CA THR A 113 -10.31 0.87 -18.87
C THR A 113 -9.41 1.94 -18.25
N PHE A 114 -8.55 1.55 -17.32
CA PHE A 114 -7.59 2.47 -16.72
C PHE A 114 -6.46 2.83 -17.70
N THR A 115 -5.84 1.84 -18.34
CA THR A 115 -4.72 2.10 -19.25
C THR A 115 -5.13 2.91 -20.48
N ASP A 116 -6.34 2.68 -21.00
CA ASP A 116 -6.90 3.45 -22.10
C ASP A 116 -7.18 4.90 -21.67
N ALA A 117 -7.75 5.11 -20.47
CA ALA A 117 -7.97 6.45 -19.93
C ALA A 117 -6.64 7.22 -19.72
N VAL A 118 -5.60 6.54 -19.23
CA VAL A 118 -4.25 7.10 -19.14
C VAL A 118 -3.71 7.48 -20.51
N ALA A 119 -3.82 6.61 -21.51
CA ALA A 119 -3.33 6.87 -22.86
C ALA A 119 -4.05 8.06 -23.52
N VAL A 120 -5.37 8.19 -23.30
CA VAL A 120 -6.16 9.35 -23.75
C VAL A 120 -5.72 10.62 -23.04
N ALA A 121 -5.58 10.60 -21.72
CA ALA A 121 -5.16 11.77 -20.95
C ALA A 121 -3.72 12.23 -21.29
N ALA A 122 -2.78 11.29 -21.45
CA ALA A 122 -1.41 11.60 -21.84
C ALA A 122 -1.33 12.19 -23.26
N ARG A 123 -2.12 11.67 -24.21
CA ARG A 123 -2.25 12.25 -25.55
C ARG A 123 -2.80 13.67 -25.49
N ALA A 124 -3.89 13.89 -24.77
CA ALA A 124 -4.49 15.21 -24.59
C ALA A 124 -3.52 16.22 -23.98
N CYS A 125 -2.68 15.80 -23.03
CA CYS A 125 -1.59 16.64 -22.51
C CYS A 125 -0.64 17.06 -23.62
N ARG A 126 -0.13 16.12 -24.43
CA ARG A 126 0.82 16.41 -25.52
C ARG A 126 0.22 17.26 -26.64
N ASP A 127 -1.06 17.07 -26.92
CA ASP A 127 -1.82 17.86 -27.90
C ASP A 127 -2.21 19.25 -27.35
N GLN A 128 -1.90 19.54 -26.07
CA GLN A 128 -2.26 20.77 -25.36
C GLN A 128 -3.77 21.03 -25.37
N ASP A 129 -4.55 19.96 -25.31
CA ASP A 129 -6.00 20.01 -25.31
C ASP A 129 -6.49 20.71 -24.02
N PRO A 130 -7.34 21.75 -24.11
CA PRO A 130 -7.98 22.36 -22.94
C PRO A 130 -8.72 21.37 -22.02
N ALA A 131 -9.11 20.20 -22.53
CA ALA A 131 -9.74 19.13 -21.75
C ALA A 131 -8.76 18.24 -20.97
N ALA A 132 -7.44 18.40 -21.14
CA ALA A 132 -6.43 17.49 -20.57
C ALA A 132 -6.59 17.27 -19.06
N ALA A 133 -6.78 18.34 -18.27
CA ALA A 133 -6.98 18.23 -16.82
C ALA A 133 -8.20 17.37 -16.44
N GLY A 134 -9.31 17.50 -17.18
CA GLY A 134 -10.50 16.69 -16.97
C GLY A 134 -10.30 15.22 -17.35
N LEU A 135 -9.49 14.95 -18.38
CA LEU A 135 -9.14 13.59 -18.79
C LEU A 135 -8.19 12.91 -17.79
N ILE A 136 -7.27 13.66 -17.18
CA ILE A 136 -6.42 13.16 -16.08
C ILE A 136 -7.30 12.75 -14.89
N GLU A 137 -8.25 13.59 -14.50
CA GLU A 137 -9.19 13.27 -13.43
C GLU A 137 -10.08 12.06 -13.78
N THR A 138 -10.47 11.91 -15.04
CA THR A 138 -11.19 10.73 -15.53
C THR A 138 -10.34 9.46 -15.36
N ALA A 139 -9.05 9.50 -15.71
CA ALA A 139 -8.13 8.38 -15.50
C ALA A 139 -7.96 8.04 -14.01
N ARG A 140 -7.84 9.05 -13.15
CA ARG A 140 -7.78 8.86 -11.68
C ARG A 140 -9.05 8.19 -11.16
N GLN A 141 -10.22 8.65 -11.58
CA GLN A 141 -11.51 8.08 -11.15
C GLN A 141 -11.68 6.63 -11.63
N ALA A 142 -11.28 6.34 -12.87
CA ALA A 142 -11.26 4.98 -13.39
C ALA A 142 -10.39 4.08 -12.50
N TRP A 143 -9.16 4.51 -12.19
CA TRP A 143 -8.29 3.76 -11.29
C TRP A 143 -8.89 3.60 -9.89
N GLN A 144 -9.42 4.68 -9.29
CA GLN A 144 -10.02 4.63 -7.96
C GLN A 144 -11.11 3.57 -7.88
N GLN A 145 -12.03 3.54 -8.84
CA GLN A 145 -13.13 2.58 -8.87
C GLN A 145 -12.64 1.14 -8.99
N ILE A 146 -11.67 0.91 -9.87
CA ILE A 146 -11.05 -0.41 -10.10
C ILE A 146 -10.32 -0.88 -8.84
N HIS A 147 -9.47 -0.01 -8.28
CA HIS A 147 -8.75 -0.23 -7.03
C HIS A 147 -9.70 -0.56 -5.88
N ASP A 148 -10.75 0.24 -5.68
CA ASP A 148 -11.70 0.08 -4.59
C ASP A 148 -12.43 -1.27 -4.64
N ARG A 149 -12.88 -1.67 -5.84
CA ARG A 149 -13.49 -2.99 -6.05
C ARG A 149 -12.50 -4.13 -5.82
N ALA A 150 -11.26 -3.98 -6.29
CA ALA A 150 -10.21 -4.98 -6.13
C ALA A 150 -9.86 -5.19 -4.65
N VAL A 151 -9.71 -4.11 -3.87
CA VAL A 151 -9.50 -4.17 -2.42
C VAL A 151 -10.68 -4.82 -1.71
N ASP A 152 -11.91 -4.43 -2.04
CA ASP A 152 -13.11 -5.00 -1.42
C ASP A 152 -13.20 -6.53 -1.69
N ARG A 153 -12.82 -6.98 -2.89
CA ARG A 153 -12.71 -8.41 -3.21
C ARG A 153 -11.65 -9.12 -2.38
N VAL A 154 -10.44 -8.58 -2.29
CA VAL A 154 -9.35 -9.18 -1.50
C VAL A 154 -9.74 -9.26 -0.03
N ALA A 155 -10.17 -8.14 0.56
CA ALA A 155 -10.57 -8.08 1.96
C ALA A 155 -11.75 -9.01 2.27
N GLY A 156 -12.74 -9.08 1.37
CA GLY A 156 -13.88 -9.97 1.51
C GLY A 156 -13.51 -11.45 1.41
N ILE A 157 -12.56 -11.84 0.55
CA ILE A 157 -12.13 -13.25 0.46
C ILE A 157 -11.24 -13.63 1.65
N VAL A 158 -10.43 -12.70 2.17
CA VAL A 158 -9.71 -12.89 3.43
C VAL A 158 -10.67 -13.02 4.61
N ASP A 159 -11.76 -12.22 4.64
CA ASP A 159 -12.85 -12.38 5.63
C ASP A 159 -13.49 -13.78 5.57
N ILE A 160 -13.71 -14.34 4.38
CA ILE A 160 -14.19 -15.71 4.22
C ILE A 160 -13.20 -16.70 4.84
N ALA A 161 -11.89 -16.52 4.62
CA ALA A 161 -10.88 -17.39 5.22
C ALA A 161 -10.92 -17.33 6.76
N VAL A 162 -10.99 -16.12 7.33
CA VAL A 162 -11.13 -15.93 8.78
C VAL A 162 -12.40 -16.57 9.32
N THR A 163 -13.52 -16.45 8.61
CA THR A 163 -14.82 -16.99 9.03
C THR A 163 -14.86 -18.51 8.99
N LEU A 164 -14.29 -19.13 7.94
CA LEU A 164 -14.40 -20.57 7.72
C LEU A 164 -13.27 -21.37 8.37
N VAL A 165 -12.06 -20.80 8.47
CA VAL A 165 -10.87 -21.47 9.03
C VAL A 165 -10.56 -20.97 10.45
N GLY A 166 -10.79 -19.69 10.73
CA GLY A 166 -10.60 -19.08 12.04
C GLY A 166 -9.55 -17.96 12.06
N GLU A 167 -9.74 -16.99 12.95
CA GLU A 167 -8.81 -15.87 13.17
C GLU A 167 -7.36 -16.31 13.47
N PRO A 168 -7.09 -17.35 14.30
CA PRO A 168 -5.72 -17.75 14.60
C PRO A 168 -4.87 -18.14 13.38
N ALA A 169 -5.51 -18.54 12.27
CA ALA A 169 -4.83 -18.92 11.03
C ALA A 169 -4.56 -17.75 10.07
N LEU A 170 -5.01 -16.53 10.39
CA LEU A 170 -4.84 -15.36 9.52
C LEU A 170 -3.36 -14.99 9.30
N GLY A 171 -2.52 -15.15 10.33
CA GLY A 171 -1.08 -14.96 10.20
C GLY A 171 -0.47 -15.90 9.14
N GLU A 172 -0.83 -17.19 9.20
CA GLU A 172 -0.37 -18.22 8.26
C GLU A 172 -0.88 -17.97 6.84
N LEU A 173 -2.13 -17.56 6.68
CA LEU A 173 -2.67 -17.17 5.38
C LEU A 173 -1.81 -16.07 4.74
N TRP A 174 -1.44 -15.03 5.49
CA TRP A 174 -0.61 -13.95 4.96
C TRP A 174 0.81 -14.40 4.64
N ASP A 175 1.40 -15.30 5.43
CA ASP A 175 2.68 -15.92 5.11
C ASP A 175 2.61 -16.72 3.81
N PHE A 176 1.52 -17.47 3.59
CA PHE A 176 1.28 -18.19 2.34
C PHE A 176 1.15 -17.23 1.14
N LEU A 177 0.38 -16.15 1.27
CA LEU A 177 0.13 -15.20 0.19
C LEU A 177 1.36 -14.36 -0.21
N MET A 178 2.32 -14.19 0.70
CA MET A 178 3.51 -13.35 0.53
C MET A 178 4.82 -14.14 0.50
N ALA A 179 4.77 -15.48 0.48
CA ALA A 179 5.96 -16.33 0.56
C ALA A 179 7.06 -15.95 -0.45
N ASP A 180 6.70 -15.75 -1.72
CA ASP A 180 7.64 -15.37 -2.79
C ASP A 180 8.28 -14.00 -2.54
N TRP A 181 7.56 -13.09 -1.88
CA TRP A 181 8.05 -11.75 -1.59
C TRP A 181 9.07 -11.77 -0.46
N TYR A 182 8.92 -12.68 0.50
CA TYR A 182 9.82 -12.75 1.65
C TYR A 182 11.27 -13.05 1.25
N GLU A 183 11.50 -13.94 0.28
CA GLU A 183 12.84 -14.24 -0.23
C GLU A 183 13.48 -13.02 -0.92
N ILE A 184 12.70 -12.31 -1.73
CA ILE A 184 13.17 -11.11 -2.43
C ILE A 184 13.47 -10.00 -1.43
N HIS A 185 12.60 -9.81 -0.44
CA HIS A 185 12.70 -8.77 0.59
C HIS A 185 13.92 -9.00 1.50
N GLU A 186 14.10 -10.23 1.98
CA GLU A 186 15.26 -10.63 2.77
C GLU A 186 16.56 -10.37 2.00
N ARG A 187 16.66 -10.86 0.76
CA ARG A 187 17.84 -10.64 -0.07
C ARG A 187 18.09 -9.15 -0.31
N ARG A 188 17.04 -8.35 -0.58
CA ARG A 188 17.20 -6.93 -0.89
C ARG A 188 17.71 -6.13 0.32
N TYR A 189 17.23 -6.44 1.52
CA TYR A 189 17.46 -5.58 2.69
C TYR A 189 18.47 -6.12 3.69
N ALA A 190 19.06 -7.29 3.47
CA ALA A 190 20.17 -7.81 4.27
C ALA A 190 21.39 -6.88 4.23
N LEU A 191 21.98 -6.62 5.40
CA LEU A 191 23.16 -5.74 5.55
C LEU A 191 24.41 -6.26 4.82
N ASP A 192 24.48 -7.56 4.56
CA ASP A 192 25.57 -8.18 3.79
C ASP A 192 25.51 -7.82 2.29
N ASN A 193 24.35 -7.37 1.79
CA ASN A 193 24.14 -7.03 0.39
C ASN A 193 24.26 -5.53 0.11
N GLN A 194 23.82 -4.67 1.03
CA GLN A 194 23.91 -3.22 0.89
C GLN A 194 23.86 -2.51 2.27
N PRO A 195 24.42 -1.28 2.40
CA PRO A 195 24.32 -0.52 3.63
C PRO A 195 22.86 -0.12 3.93
N TRP A 196 22.52 -0.04 5.22
CA TRP A 196 21.16 0.32 5.64
C TRP A 196 20.68 1.66 5.07
N SER A 197 21.57 2.65 4.89
CA SER A 197 21.20 3.93 4.29
C SER A 197 20.62 3.80 2.88
N GLU A 198 21.11 2.83 2.11
CA GLU A 198 20.58 2.51 0.79
C GLU A 198 19.22 1.81 0.91
N SER A 199 19.12 0.77 1.76
CA SER A 199 17.86 0.11 2.08
C SER A 199 16.77 1.09 2.52
N ALA A 200 17.08 1.99 3.46
CA ALA A 200 16.18 3.00 3.96
C ALA A 200 15.68 3.92 2.84
N HIS A 201 16.57 4.38 1.95
CA HIS A 201 16.17 5.19 0.80
C HIS A 201 15.24 4.43 -0.15
N GLN A 202 15.57 3.18 -0.50
CA GLN A 202 14.73 2.33 -1.34
C GLN A 202 13.35 2.11 -0.72
N LEU A 203 13.30 1.85 0.60
CA LEU A 203 12.05 1.67 1.34
C LEU A 203 11.18 2.92 1.32
N MET A 204 11.78 4.12 1.44
CA MET A 204 11.07 5.40 1.35
C MET A 204 10.51 5.66 -0.05
N ILE A 205 11.28 5.37 -1.10
CA ILE A 205 10.80 5.51 -2.48
C ILE A 205 9.63 4.56 -2.74
N ALA A 206 9.75 3.29 -2.33
CA ALA A 206 8.69 2.30 -2.49
C ALA A 206 7.41 2.68 -1.73
N ILE A 207 7.52 3.39 -0.59
CA ILE A 207 6.34 3.95 0.10
C ILE A 207 5.64 4.97 -0.79
N VAL A 208 6.37 5.96 -1.28
CA VAL A 208 5.79 7.03 -2.10
C VAL A 208 5.08 6.44 -3.33
N ASP A 209 5.79 5.60 -4.09
CA ASP A 209 5.30 5.01 -5.33
C ASP A 209 4.04 4.14 -5.08
N GLY A 210 4.09 3.23 -4.10
CA GLY A 210 2.96 2.37 -3.78
C GLY A 210 1.75 3.13 -3.25
N PHE A 211 1.94 4.14 -2.39
CA PHE A 211 0.80 4.87 -1.79
C PHE A 211 0.17 5.92 -2.71
N HIS A 212 0.87 6.36 -3.76
CA HIS A 212 0.22 7.03 -4.89
C HIS A 212 -0.79 6.11 -5.56
N ALA A 213 -0.41 4.86 -5.85
CA ALA A 213 -1.30 3.88 -6.46
C ALA A 213 -2.47 3.48 -5.54
N HIS A 214 -2.26 3.44 -4.23
CA HIS A 214 -3.35 3.22 -3.28
C HIS A 214 -4.33 4.40 -3.19
N LEU A 215 -3.98 5.58 -3.73
CA LEU A 215 -4.76 6.80 -3.65
C LEU A 215 -5.01 7.24 -2.20
N ALA A 216 -3.98 7.22 -1.36
CA ALA A 216 -4.05 7.63 0.04
C ALA A 216 -4.70 9.02 0.25
N GLY A 217 -5.26 9.21 1.46
CA GLY A 217 -5.93 10.43 1.87
C GLY A 217 -7.41 10.49 1.51
N THR A 218 -8.17 11.32 2.23
CA THR A 218 -9.63 11.46 2.01
C THR A 218 -9.99 12.02 0.64
N GLY A 219 -9.09 12.77 -0.01
CA GLY A 219 -9.27 13.26 -1.37
C GLY A 219 -9.06 12.20 -2.46
N ARG A 220 -8.61 10.99 -2.10
CA ARG A 220 -8.29 9.90 -3.04
C ARG A 220 -7.33 10.33 -4.16
N GLN A 221 -6.35 11.15 -3.81
CA GLN A 221 -5.34 11.67 -4.74
C GLN A 221 -4.01 10.94 -4.64
N GLY A 222 -3.75 10.17 -3.57
CA GLY A 222 -2.42 9.64 -3.29
C GLY A 222 -1.59 10.57 -2.41
N ASP A 223 -2.24 11.37 -1.58
CA ASP A 223 -1.54 12.35 -0.75
C ASP A 223 -1.05 11.71 0.54
N ILE A 224 0.20 12.02 0.87
CA ILE A 224 0.91 11.47 2.02
C ILE A 224 1.44 12.63 2.85
N GLU A 225 1.34 12.55 4.16
CA GLU A 225 2.01 13.52 5.04
C GLU A 225 3.43 13.01 5.36
N LEU A 226 4.44 13.80 5.01
CA LEU A 226 5.82 13.56 5.42
C LEU A 226 6.04 14.09 6.84
N ILE A 227 6.63 13.25 7.69
CA ILE A 227 6.98 13.58 9.08
C ILE A 227 8.48 13.40 9.24
N GLU A 228 9.18 14.44 9.66
CA GLU A 228 10.62 14.36 9.93
C GLU A 228 10.87 14.45 11.43
N GLU A 229 11.49 13.42 11.98
CA GLU A 229 11.91 13.39 13.38
C GLU A 229 13.42 13.09 13.48
N PRO A 230 14.09 13.48 14.58
CA PRO A 230 15.46 13.07 14.81
C PRO A 230 15.59 11.53 14.77
N GLY A 231 16.35 11.01 13.80
CA GLY A 231 16.65 9.58 13.68
C GLY A 231 15.64 8.73 12.89
N ARG A 232 14.53 9.32 12.41
CA ARG A 232 13.57 8.59 11.56
C ARG A 232 12.73 9.51 10.69
N THR A 233 12.22 8.96 9.60
CA THR A 233 11.27 9.64 8.71
C THR A 233 9.97 8.85 8.67
N GLY A 234 8.85 9.55 8.79
CA GLY A 234 7.50 9.01 8.82
C GLY A 234 6.69 9.41 7.60
N PHE A 235 5.80 8.51 7.17
CA PHE A 235 4.81 8.75 6.14
C PHE A 235 3.44 8.42 6.71
N ARG A 236 2.58 9.42 6.87
CA ARG A 236 1.21 9.23 7.38
C ARG A 236 0.20 9.22 6.25
N PHE A 237 -0.62 8.18 6.24
CA PHE A 237 -1.72 7.96 5.31
C PHE A 237 -3.04 8.12 6.08
N ALA A 238 -3.79 9.17 5.79
CA ALA A 238 -4.97 9.55 6.55
C ALA A 238 -6.23 9.63 5.66
N PRO A 239 -6.84 8.48 5.32
CA PRO A 239 -6.43 7.12 5.64
C PRO A 239 -5.53 6.49 4.55
N CYS A 240 -5.00 5.28 4.83
CA CYS A 240 -4.45 4.40 3.78
C CYS A 240 -5.55 4.07 2.77
N GLY A 241 -5.24 4.06 1.48
CA GLY A 241 -6.27 3.92 0.47
C GLY A 241 -6.85 2.53 0.27
N SER A 242 -6.20 1.47 0.79
CA SER A 242 -6.73 0.11 0.82
C SER A 242 -7.27 -0.25 2.21
N GLY A 243 -6.39 -0.39 3.21
CA GLY A 243 -6.81 -0.74 4.58
C GLY A 243 -7.77 0.29 5.20
N GLY A 244 -7.67 1.56 4.78
CA GLY A 244 -8.63 2.59 5.19
C GLY A 244 -10.05 2.34 4.69
N ARG A 245 -10.27 1.56 3.62
CA ARG A 245 -11.63 1.18 3.20
C ARG A 245 -12.35 0.35 4.25
N SER A 246 -11.61 -0.42 5.03
CA SER A 246 -12.19 -1.18 6.16
C SER A 246 -12.65 -0.27 7.29
N LEU A 247 -12.07 0.94 7.40
CA LEU A 247 -12.11 1.71 8.65
C LEU A 247 -12.72 3.11 8.52
N ASP A 248 -12.60 3.74 7.36
CA ASP A 248 -12.85 5.19 7.19
C ASP A 248 -14.04 5.47 6.28
N ALA A 249 -15.12 5.90 6.91
CA ALA A 249 -16.39 6.21 6.25
C ALA A 249 -16.26 7.32 5.18
N ARG A 250 -15.24 8.18 5.26
CA ARG A 250 -15.06 9.31 4.33
C ARG A 250 -14.61 8.86 2.94
N ILE A 251 -14.07 7.65 2.80
CA ILE A 251 -13.62 7.10 1.52
C ILE A 251 -14.45 5.90 1.05
N THR A 252 -15.53 5.57 1.76
CA THR A 252 -16.40 4.41 1.50
C THR A 252 -17.88 4.78 1.55
N ASP A 253 -18.22 6.01 1.17
CA ASP A 253 -19.59 6.52 1.10
C ASP A 253 -20.40 6.31 2.40
N GLY A 254 -19.75 6.49 3.56
CA GLY A 254 -20.38 6.31 4.86
C GLY A 254 -20.38 4.88 5.39
N VAL A 255 -19.90 3.89 4.61
CA VAL A 255 -20.02 2.47 4.93
C VAL A 255 -18.66 1.75 4.92
N PRO A 256 -17.87 1.86 6.01
CA PRO A 256 -16.62 1.13 6.15
C PRO A 256 -16.82 -0.38 6.02
N ARG A 257 -15.84 -1.09 5.45
CA ARG A 257 -16.00 -2.53 5.19
C ARG A 257 -15.96 -3.41 6.44
N SER A 258 -15.38 -2.96 7.55
CA SER A 258 -15.52 -3.65 8.84
C SER A 258 -16.86 -3.38 9.54
N GLY A 259 -17.62 -2.39 9.06
CA GLY A 259 -18.99 -2.11 9.53
C GLY A 259 -20.06 -2.85 8.73
N ALA A 260 -21.31 -2.81 9.25
CA ALA A 260 -22.46 -3.33 8.52
C ALA A 260 -22.69 -2.56 7.19
N PRO A 261 -23.15 -3.23 6.11
CA PRO A 261 -23.59 -4.63 6.04
C PRO A 261 -22.46 -5.63 5.72
N PHE A 262 -21.23 -5.17 5.49
CA PHE A 262 -20.11 -6.01 5.10
C PHE A 262 -19.62 -6.86 6.28
N GLY A 263 -19.22 -6.19 7.36
CA GLY A 263 -18.73 -6.83 8.58
C GLY A 263 -17.43 -7.62 8.36
N PHE A 264 -16.54 -7.14 7.48
CA PHE A 264 -15.27 -7.82 7.21
C PHE A 264 -14.40 -7.89 8.46
N ALA A 265 -13.81 -9.06 8.66
CA ALA A 265 -13.06 -9.43 9.85
C ALA A 265 -12.03 -8.38 10.30
N VAL A 266 -12.00 -8.21 11.62
CA VAL A 266 -10.97 -7.49 12.37
C VAL A 266 -10.48 -8.42 13.47
N THR A 267 -9.25 -8.25 13.94
CA THR A 267 -8.75 -9.05 15.05
C THR A 267 -9.63 -8.85 16.28
N THR A 268 -10.02 -9.93 16.93
CA THR A 268 -10.82 -9.95 18.16
C THR A 268 -9.99 -10.26 19.39
N GLU A 269 -8.78 -10.81 19.19
CA GLU A 269 -7.80 -11.06 20.26
C GLU A 269 -6.38 -10.57 19.88
N PRO A 270 -5.49 -10.40 20.87
CA PRO A 270 -4.10 -10.05 20.59
C PRO A 270 -3.34 -11.18 19.91
N HIS A 271 -2.70 -10.87 18.77
CA HIS A 271 -1.81 -11.79 18.06
C HIS A 271 -0.47 -11.12 17.71
N ASP A 272 0.62 -11.88 17.82
CA ASP A 272 1.96 -11.37 17.50
C ASP A 272 2.13 -10.99 16.02
N TRP A 273 1.42 -11.68 15.12
CA TRP A 273 1.30 -11.36 13.70
C TRP A 273 0.42 -10.13 13.40
N ALA A 274 -0.18 -9.49 14.41
CA ALA A 274 -0.95 -8.26 14.29
C ALA A 274 -0.63 -7.26 15.43
N TRP A 275 0.66 -7.05 15.70
CA TRP A 275 1.16 -6.10 16.71
C TRP A 275 0.61 -6.31 18.13
N ASN A 276 0.12 -7.52 18.46
CA ASN A 276 -0.64 -7.83 19.68
C ASN A 276 -1.79 -6.83 19.93
N THR A 277 -2.44 -6.39 18.86
CA THR A 277 -3.48 -5.35 18.89
C THR A 277 -4.82 -5.89 18.39
N VAL A 278 -5.88 -5.61 19.16
CA VAL A 278 -7.28 -5.90 18.77
C VAL A 278 -7.80 -4.81 17.84
N GLY A 279 -8.67 -5.19 16.89
CA GLY A 279 -9.28 -4.26 15.94
C GLY A 279 -8.44 -4.01 14.68
N ILE A 280 -7.39 -4.81 14.43
CA ILE A 280 -6.64 -4.73 13.18
C ILE A 280 -7.46 -5.34 12.07
N CYS A 281 -7.72 -4.58 11.00
CA CYS A 281 -8.46 -5.10 9.86
C CYS A 281 -7.74 -6.31 9.25
N SER A 282 -8.46 -7.37 8.87
CA SER A 282 -7.83 -8.62 8.40
C SER A 282 -6.90 -8.40 7.20
N TYR A 283 -7.26 -7.45 6.32
CA TYR A 283 -6.40 -6.99 5.24
C TYR A 283 -5.11 -6.32 5.75
N CYS A 284 -5.19 -5.51 6.80
CA CYS A 284 -4.07 -4.72 7.34
C CYS A 284 -2.97 -5.59 7.96
N VAL A 285 -3.27 -6.84 8.33
CA VAL A 285 -2.32 -7.78 8.94
C VAL A 285 -1.10 -8.04 8.05
N HIS A 286 -1.26 -8.05 6.72
CA HIS A 286 -0.14 -8.24 5.81
C HIS A 286 0.98 -7.20 6.01
N CYS A 287 0.62 -5.97 6.43
CA CYS A 287 1.60 -4.93 6.73
C CYS A 287 2.48 -5.30 7.92
N CYS A 288 1.92 -5.90 8.98
CA CYS A 288 2.66 -6.37 10.16
C CYS A 288 3.63 -7.48 9.77
N GLN A 289 3.10 -8.48 9.05
CA GLN A 289 3.87 -9.63 8.61
C GLN A 289 5.05 -9.22 7.72
N LEU A 290 4.80 -8.43 6.68
CA LEU A 290 5.81 -8.06 5.69
C LEU A 290 6.87 -7.08 6.22
N ASN A 291 6.50 -6.15 7.11
CA ASN A 291 7.41 -5.07 7.51
C ASN A 291 8.08 -5.28 8.87
N GLU A 292 7.48 -6.08 9.75
CA GLU A 292 7.98 -6.28 11.11
C GLU A 292 8.27 -7.74 11.41
N VAL A 293 7.27 -8.63 11.36
CA VAL A 293 7.42 -10.02 11.81
C VAL A 293 8.48 -10.75 10.97
N MET A 294 8.26 -10.86 9.66
CA MET A 294 9.17 -11.58 8.76
C MET A 294 10.56 -10.94 8.75
N PRO A 295 10.72 -9.60 8.61
CA PRO A 295 12.05 -9.00 8.65
C PRO A 295 12.77 -9.18 9.98
N ILE A 296 12.09 -9.12 11.13
CA ILE A 296 12.74 -9.40 12.41
C ILE A 296 13.19 -10.86 12.50
N ASP A 297 12.41 -11.78 11.93
CA ASP A 297 12.75 -13.21 11.93
C ASP A 297 13.91 -13.58 11.01
N ARG A 298 14.03 -12.89 9.87
CA ARG A 298 15.07 -13.22 8.87
C ARG A 298 16.28 -12.30 8.90
N LEU A 299 16.09 -11.02 9.23
CA LEU A 299 17.13 -9.99 9.21
C LEU A 299 17.53 -9.51 10.62
N GLY A 300 16.71 -9.77 11.64
CA GLY A 300 16.93 -9.29 13.01
C GLY A 300 16.40 -7.87 13.29
N TYR A 301 15.74 -7.24 12.31
CA TYR A 301 15.17 -5.89 12.44
C TYR A 301 13.95 -5.71 11.50
N PRO A 302 12.99 -4.85 11.88
CA PRO A 302 11.91 -4.49 10.98
C PRO A 302 12.44 -3.63 9.83
N THR A 303 11.94 -3.83 8.61
CA THR A 303 12.27 -2.92 7.51
C THR A 303 11.50 -1.61 7.62
N ARG A 304 10.29 -1.64 8.18
CA ARG A 304 9.50 -0.44 8.49
C ARG A 304 8.76 -0.66 9.79
N VAL A 305 8.61 0.39 10.59
CA VAL A 305 7.83 0.35 11.82
C VAL A 305 6.48 1.00 11.54
N ILE A 306 5.39 0.28 11.76
CA ILE A 306 4.05 0.73 11.38
C ILE A 306 3.25 1.05 12.63
N ASP A 307 2.63 2.23 12.67
CA ASP A 307 1.55 2.55 13.59
C ASP A 307 0.24 2.23 12.85
N PRO A 308 -0.37 1.06 13.11
CA PRO A 308 -1.50 0.61 12.32
C PRO A 308 -2.78 1.36 12.71
N PRO A 309 -3.72 1.52 11.76
CA PRO A 309 -5.06 1.96 12.08
C PRO A 309 -5.83 0.83 12.79
N THR A 310 -6.80 1.17 13.63
CA THR A 310 -7.60 0.22 14.40
C THR A 310 -9.09 0.49 14.23
N TRP A 311 -9.85 -0.58 14.06
CA TRP A 311 -11.31 -0.54 14.04
C TRP A 311 -11.86 -0.56 15.46
N THR A 312 -12.65 0.44 15.78
CA THR A 312 -13.70 0.32 16.80
C THR A 312 -14.99 0.87 16.18
N PRO A 313 -16.17 0.25 16.42
CA PRO A 313 -17.40 0.68 15.75
C PRO A 313 -17.73 2.17 15.92
N ASP A 314 -17.40 2.74 17.09
CA ASP A 314 -17.77 4.13 17.43
C ASP A 314 -16.63 5.14 17.18
N SER A 315 -15.38 4.70 17.16
CA SER A 315 -14.20 5.59 17.10
C SER A 315 -12.99 4.91 16.46
N PRO A 316 -13.06 4.57 15.15
CA PRO A 316 -11.93 3.95 14.49
C PRO A 316 -10.75 4.93 14.39
N THR A 317 -9.54 4.45 14.64
CA THR A 317 -8.32 5.17 14.27
C THR A 317 -8.04 4.82 12.82
N THR A 318 -8.16 5.78 11.90
CA THR A 318 -8.09 5.50 10.45
C THR A 318 -6.78 5.89 9.80
N SER A 319 -5.91 6.62 10.51
CA SER A 319 -4.57 6.96 10.05
C SER A 319 -3.61 5.78 10.24
N CYS A 320 -2.80 5.52 9.23
CA CYS A 320 -1.68 4.59 9.27
C CYS A 320 -0.39 5.40 9.14
N THR A 321 0.63 5.17 9.97
CA THR A 321 1.94 5.84 9.83
C THR A 321 3.04 4.81 9.66
N TRP A 322 3.87 4.97 8.63
CA TRP A 322 5.02 4.11 8.39
C TRP A 322 6.30 4.87 8.68
N TRP A 323 7.16 4.31 9.52
CA TRP A 323 8.43 4.89 9.92
C TRP A 323 9.60 4.11 9.33
N VAL A 324 10.56 4.84 8.80
CA VAL A 324 11.88 4.34 8.40
C VAL A 324 12.93 4.98 9.31
N TYR A 325 13.60 4.17 10.11
CA TYR A 325 14.67 4.64 10.99
C TYR A 325 15.96 4.84 10.20
N HIS A 326 16.71 5.89 10.54
CA HIS A 326 17.99 6.20 9.89
C HIS A 326 19.11 5.26 10.32
N ASP A 327 19.04 4.72 11.54
CA ASP A 327 19.89 3.65 12.06
C ASP A 327 19.00 2.56 12.68
N LEU A 328 19.31 1.30 12.39
CA LEU A 328 18.56 0.16 12.91
C LEU A 328 18.69 0.03 14.44
N ALA A 329 19.79 0.51 15.03
CA ALA A 329 20.00 0.49 16.47
C ALA A 329 19.02 1.41 17.24
N ASP A 330 18.49 2.43 16.56
CA ASP A 330 17.58 3.43 17.15
C ASP A 330 16.12 2.93 17.24
N ILE A 331 15.80 1.79 16.62
CA ILE A 331 14.46 1.19 16.67
C ILE A 331 14.16 0.80 18.12
N PRO A 332 13.07 1.25 18.77
CA PRO A 332 12.84 0.94 20.19
C PRO A 332 12.49 -0.53 20.49
N ASP A 333 12.79 -0.99 21.71
CA ASP A 333 12.51 -2.37 22.16
C ASP A 333 11.03 -2.76 22.05
N HIS A 334 10.12 -1.82 22.31
CA HIS A 334 8.68 -2.08 22.24
C HIS A 334 8.22 -2.50 20.84
N VAL A 335 8.93 -2.12 19.77
CA VAL A 335 8.63 -2.54 18.39
C VAL A 335 8.86 -4.04 18.21
N TYR A 336 9.85 -4.61 18.90
CA TYR A 336 10.11 -6.06 18.88
C TYR A 336 9.11 -6.79 19.76
N HIS A 337 8.89 -6.29 20.98
CA HIS A 337 7.98 -6.92 21.93
C HIS A 337 6.53 -6.97 21.43
N ARG A 338 6.04 -5.94 20.72
CA ARG A 338 4.66 -5.91 20.21
C ARG A 338 4.38 -6.99 19.16
N VAL A 339 5.41 -7.55 18.53
CA VAL A 339 5.30 -8.71 17.63
C VAL A 339 5.93 -9.97 18.22
N GLY A 340 6.08 -10.03 19.55
CA GLY A 340 6.57 -11.21 20.27
C GLY A 340 8.02 -11.58 19.99
N ARG A 341 8.86 -10.62 19.55
CA ARG A 341 10.28 -10.85 19.24
C ARG A 341 11.21 -10.20 20.26
N ASP A 342 12.43 -10.72 20.34
CA ASP A 342 13.47 -10.24 21.26
C ASP A 342 14.28 -9.08 20.63
N PRO A 343 14.35 -7.90 21.26
CA PRO A 343 15.16 -6.78 20.77
C PRO A 343 16.67 -7.06 20.74
N ALA A 344 17.17 -8.10 21.41
CA ALA A 344 18.57 -8.52 21.34
C ALA A 344 19.00 -8.95 19.92
N ARG A 345 18.04 -9.20 19.01
CA ARG A 345 18.31 -9.46 17.59
C ARG A 345 18.76 -8.22 16.81
N ARG A 346 18.50 -7.01 17.34
CA ARG A 346 18.80 -5.75 16.66
C ARG A 346 20.29 -5.63 16.35
N PRO A 347 20.66 -5.16 15.14
CA PRO A 347 22.04 -4.84 14.84
C PRO A 347 22.63 -3.80 15.80
N SER A 348 23.93 -3.94 16.08
CA SER A 348 24.66 -2.90 16.83
C SER A 348 24.73 -1.60 16.03
N PRO A 349 24.86 -0.43 16.70
CA PRO A 349 24.93 0.86 16.02
C PRO A 349 25.98 0.87 14.92
N THR A 350 25.59 1.35 13.74
CA THR A 350 26.56 1.69 12.70
C THR A 350 27.43 2.81 13.25
N ARG A 351 28.72 2.56 13.50
CA ARG A 351 29.65 3.63 13.86
C ARG A 351 29.60 4.67 12.75
N ARG A 352 29.00 5.83 13.01
CA ARG A 352 29.18 6.99 12.13
C ARG A 352 30.69 7.23 12.08
N SER A 353 31.28 7.04 10.92
CA SER A 353 32.65 7.48 10.67
C SER A 353 32.71 8.94 11.09
N ALA A 354 33.44 9.22 12.16
CA ALA A 354 33.72 10.57 12.59
C ALA A 354 34.75 11.16 11.63
N ASP A 355 34.39 11.33 10.36
CA ASP A 355 35.18 12.00 9.32
C ASP A 355 34.26 12.30 8.13
N GLY A 356 33.91 13.58 7.94
CA GLY A 356 33.12 14.09 6.81
C GLY A 356 32.42 15.41 7.10
#